data_AF-A0AAD3CPX8-F1
#
_entry.id   AF-A0AAD3CPX8-F1
#
_cell.length_a   1.000
_cell.length_b   1.000
_cell.length_c   1.000
_cell.angle_alpha   90.00
_cell.angle_beta   90.00
_cell.angle_gamma   90.00
#
_symmetry.space_group_name_H-M   'P 1'
#
loop_
_entity.id
_entity.type
_entity.pdbx_description
1 polymer ?
#
loop_
_entity_poly.entity_id
_entity_poly.type
_entity_poly.pdbx_seq_one_letter_code
_entity_poly.pdbx_strand_id
1 'polypeptide(L)'
;MADASNQFALFESAAGYALLEIVSVEEIAPGTASNQNAITDLALFSRSIKLKAFQPFASAEDALENANAISEHAMTDSLKNFLEMNLPKVGKKKKEGKAAAFSLGVIDSGLANAISEGIPGISVRSDEFVREVCRGARLHLTSLVKGLENGGIDQAQLGLGHSYSRGKVKFNPARSDNMIIQSIALLDQMDKDLNTFAMRVREWYSWHFPELKELVKDNYMFARCAAFIQDKQSLFHSSDEEDAEMGDSEDKMAGLVEIVGDEELAKSIVAAAKTSMGVECSAVDMLNIINFTQRMVKLAEFRKQLAMYLTDKMAIVAPNLSALIGDTVAARLISKAGSLTNLAKAPASTVQILGAEKALFRALKTKGNTPKYGLIYHSTFIGRAAAKNKGRISRYLANKCSIATRIDSFSDEPTKIYGEKLREQVEERLKFYETGAAPRKNLDVMEEIRKSLGKDDDDEEMEDVKTPKSSKKDKKKRKHDSDEDDKVEETPAKSSKKAKKEKKSEKKSKKDKKKKSSKKD
;
A
#
# COMPACT_ATOMS: atom_id res chain seq x y z
N MET A 1 44.94 27.86 -31.81
CA MET A 1 44.93 27.22 -30.47
C MET A 1 44.46 28.28 -29.48
N ALA A 2 43.51 27.97 -28.62
CA ALA A 2 43.23 28.75 -27.41
C ALA A 2 43.82 27.96 -26.24
N ASP A 3 44.44 28.64 -25.27
CA ASP A 3 45.10 27.95 -24.17
C ASP A 3 44.12 27.06 -23.38
N ALA A 4 44.54 25.84 -23.05
CA ALA A 4 43.77 24.94 -22.20
C ALA A 4 43.59 25.46 -20.76
N SER A 5 44.38 26.47 -20.36
CA SER A 5 44.51 27.02 -19.00
C SER A 5 43.25 27.60 -18.35
N ASN A 6 42.11 27.64 -19.05
CA ASN A 6 40.88 28.30 -18.60
C ASN A 6 39.61 27.54 -19.01
N GLN A 7 39.62 26.21 -18.96
CA GLN A 7 38.41 25.39 -19.21
C GLN A 7 37.95 24.68 -17.94
N PHE A 8 36.67 24.86 -17.59
CA PHE A 8 36.03 24.19 -16.47
C PHE A 8 34.87 23.31 -16.95
N ALA A 9 34.46 22.34 -16.13
CA ALA A 9 33.20 21.61 -16.28
C ALA A 9 32.51 21.46 -14.91
N LEU A 10 31.21 21.72 -14.88
CA LEU A 10 30.34 21.39 -13.77
C LEU A 10 29.93 19.91 -13.87
N PHE A 11 29.95 19.21 -12.74
CA PHE A 11 29.39 17.86 -12.62
C PHE A 11 28.51 17.78 -11.37
N GLU A 12 27.21 17.67 -11.59
CA GLU A 12 26.21 17.43 -10.56
C GLU A 12 26.20 15.96 -10.10
N SER A 13 26.07 15.75 -8.79
CA SER A 13 26.02 14.42 -8.19
C SER A 13 25.05 14.39 -7.00
N ALA A 14 24.58 13.20 -6.60
CA ALA A 14 23.69 13.06 -5.45
C ALA A 14 24.33 13.48 -4.10
N ALA A 15 25.66 13.64 -4.05
CA ALA A 15 26.38 14.11 -2.87
C ALA A 15 26.63 15.63 -2.87
N GLY A 16 26.51 16.31 -4.02
CA GLY A 16 26.87 17.72 -4.18
C GLY A 16 27.39 18.07 -5.58
N TYR A 17 27.84 19.32 -5.75
CA TYR A 17 28.41 19.82 -7.00
C TYR A 17 29.94 19.68 -7.02
N ALA A 18 30.48 19.12 -8.11
CA ALA A 18 31.91 19.13 -8.41
C ALA A 18 32.21 20.14 -9.53
N LEU A 19 33.28 20.94 -9.35
CA LEU A 19 33.85 21.77 -10.40
C LEU A 19 35.21 21.21 -10.80
N LEU A 20 35.31 20.83 -12.06
CA LEU A 20 36.48 20.19 -12.67
C LEU A 20 37.24 21.22 -13.50
N GLU A 21 38.56 21.21 -13.42
CA GLU A 21 39.48 22.00 -14.24
C GLU A 21 40.12 21.08 -15.28
N ILE A 22 39.97 21.44 -16.56
CA ILE A 22 40.42 20.66 -17.71
C ILE A 22 41.80 21.20 -18.12
N VAL A 23 42.84 20.40 -17.89
CA VAL A 23 44.25 20.75 -18.09
C VAL A 23 44.72 20.36 -19.50
N SER A 24 44.22 19.24 -20.03
CA SER A 24 44.48 18.79 -21.40
C SER A 24 43.16 18.51 -22.11
N VAL A 25 43.05 18.95 -23.36
CA VAL A 25 41.84 18.85 -24.20
C VAL A 25 41.99 17.75 -25.25
N GLU A 26 43.21 17.47 -25.70
CA GLU A 26 43.50 16.55 -26.80
C GLU A 26 43.26 15.08 -26.43
N GLU A 27 43.57 14.71 -25.18
CA GLU A 27 43.38 13.35 -24.63
C GLU A 27 41.90 12.95 -24.45
N ILE A 28 40.98 13.92 -24.38
CA ILE A 28 39.53 13.70 -24.13
C ILE A 28 38.69 14.01 -25.40
N ALA A 29 39.32 14.40 -26.51
CA ALA A 29 38.61 14.66 -27.77
C ALA A 29 37.83 13.42 -28.26
N PRO A 30 36.55 13.54 -28.66
CA PRO A 30 35.75 12.40 -29.08
C PRO A 30 36.26 11.80 -30.41
N GLY A 31 36.09 10.48 -30.56
CA GLY A 31 36.25 9.78 -31.83
C GLY A 31 37.45 8.82 -31.96
N THR A 32 38.44 8.84 -31.05
CA THR A 32 39.55 7.86 -31.08
C THR A 32 39.43 6.83 -29.95
N ALA A 33 39.83 5.58 -30.24
CA ALA A 33 39.89 4.51 -29.24
C ALA A 33 40.95 4.78 -28.16
N SER A 34 42.00 5.54 -28.48
CA SER A 34 43.02 5.96 -27.52
C SER A 34 42.44 6.89 -26.46
N ASN A 35 41.61 7.85 -26.87
CA ASN A 35 40.99 8.82 -25.97
C ASN A 35 39.91 8.15 -25.10
N GLN A 36 39.17 7.18 -25.64
CA GLN A 36 38.25 6.36 -24.83
C GLN A 36 38.97 5.57 -23.73
N ASN A 37 40.16 5.03 -24.01
CA ASN A 37 41.00 4.37 -23.00
C ASN A 37 41.58 5.37 -21.97
N ALA A 38 41.93 6.59 -22.39
CA ALA A 38 42.39 7.65 -21.48
C ALA A 38 41.28 8.13 -20.52
N ILE A 39 40.01 8.01 -20.90
CA ILE A 39 38.85 8.30 -20.04
C ILE A 39 38.57 7.14 -19.06
N THR A 40 38.79 5.88 -19.46
CA THR A 40 38.55 4.72 -18.57
C THR A 40 39.66 4.47 -17.56
N ASP A 41 40.92 4.83 -17.85
CA ASP A 41 42.03 4.76 -16.89
C ASP A 41 42.10 6.01 -16.00
N LEU A 42 41.92 5.82 -14.69
CA LEU A 42 42.07 6.84 -13.66
C LEU A 42 43.44 7.55 -13.72
N ALA A 43 44.51 6.82 -14.04
CA ALA A 43 45.88 7.34 -14.05
C ALA A 43 46.20 8.21 -15.29
N LEU A 44 45.35 8.18 -16.32
CA LEU A 44 45.37 9.09 -17.46
C LEU A 44 44.35 10.22 -17.26
N PHE A 45 43.11 9.89 -16.90
CA PHE A 45 42.04 10.86 -16.65
C PHE A 45 42.44 11.95 -15.62
N SER A 46 43.13 11.57 -14.54
CA SER A 46 43.62 12.50 -13.50
C SER A 46 44.80 13.39 -13.93
N ARG A 47 45.41 13.16 -15.10
CA ARG A 47 46.39 14.08 -15.71
C ARG A 47 45.67 15.18 -16.48
N SER A 48 44.67 14.77 -17.26
CA SER A 48 43.85 15.66 -18.08
C SER A 48 42.86 16.51 -17.27
N ILE A 49 42.32 15.99 -16.16
CA ILE A 49 41.33 16.68 -15.32
C ILE A 49 41.75 16.71 -13.85
N LYS A 50 41.57 17.87 -13.22
CA LYS A 50 41.77 18.08 -11.78
C LYS A 50 40.45 18.50 -11.13
N LEU A 51 40.18 17.98 -9.93
CA LEU A 51 39.10 18.50 -9.09
C LEU A 51 39.55 19.87 -8.55
N LYS A 52 38.81 20.93 -8.88
CA LYS A 52 39.10 22.29 -8.42
C LYS A 52 38.37 22.61 -7.13
N ALA A 53 37.09 22.24 -7.06
CA ALA A 53 36.24 22.42 -5.90
C ALA A 53 35.16 21.33 -5.85
N PHE A 54 34.73 20.98 -4.65
CA PHE A 54 33.55 20.15 -4.40
C PHE A 54 32.76 20.77 -3.26
N GLN A 55 31.47 21.02 -3.48
CA GLN A 55 30.55 21.48 -2.45
C GLN A 55 29.54 20.36 -2.19
N PRO A 56 29.63 19.64 -1.05
CA PRO A 56 28.58 18.71 -0.65
C PRO A 56 27.28 19.47 -0.33
N PHE A 57 26.13 18.82 -0.52
CA PHE A 57 24.86 19.36 -0.04
C PHE A 57 24.81 19.36 1.50
N ALA A 58 24.22 20.41 2.07
CA ALA A 58 24.17 20.62 3.52
C ALA A 58 23.15 19.72 4.22
N SER A 59 22.08 19.33 3.51
CA SER A 59 21.04 18.42 4.00
C SER A 59 20.43 17.60 2.86
N ALA A 60 19.63 16.58 3.21
CA ALA A 60 18.84 15.82 2.23
C ALA A 60 17.72 16.66 1.60
N GLU A 61 17.34 17.79 2.20
CA GLU A 61 16.34 18.73 1.70
C GLU A 61 16.97 19.67 0.67
N ASP A 62 18.15 20.23 0.97
CA ASP A 62 19.00 20.97 0.02
C ASP A 62 19.32 20.09 -1.20
N ALA A 63 19.77 18.85 -0.99
CA ALA A 63 19.99 17.89 -2.09
C ALA A 63 18.73 17.64 -2.95
N LEU A 64 17.55 17.58 -2.32
CA LEU A 64 16.27 17.37 -3.02
C LEU A 64 15.83 18.63 -3.78
N GLU A 65 15.99 19.82 -3.22
CA GLU A 65 15.69 21.10 -3.87
C GLU A 65 16.55 21.28 -5.13
N ASN A 66 17.87 21.13 -4.99
CA ASN A 66 18.81 21.21 -6.12
C ASN A 66 18.51 20.14 -7.18
N ALA A 67 18.16 18.90 -6.79
CA ALA A 67 17.79 17.85 -7.75
C ALA A 67 16.49 18.16 -8.51
N ASN A 68 15.49 18.78 -7.86
CA ASN A 68 14.29 19.26 -8.56
C ASN A 68 14.62 20.40 -9.52
N ALA A 69 15.37 21.41 -9.06
CA ALA A 69 15.76 22.56 -9.88
C ALA A 69 16.55 22.15 -11.13
N ILE A 70 17.57 21.28 -10.99
CA ILE A 70 18.32 20.74 -12.14
C ILE A 70 17.38 20.00 -13.12
N SER A 71 16.45 19.19 -12.61
CA SER A 71 15.49 18.46 -13.46
C SER A 71 14.44 19.36 -14.13
N GLU A 72 14.34 20.63 -13.71
CA GLU A 72 13.46 21.66 -14.28
C GLU A 72 14.28 22.78 -14.95
N HIS A 73 15.57 22.51 -15.22
CA HIS A 73 16.53 23.39 -15.88
C HIS A 73 16.83 24.73 -15.16
N ALA A 74 16.46 24.84 -13.88
CA ALA A 74 16.66 26.03 -13.06
C ALA A 74 17.99 26.01 -12.30
N MET A 75 18.59 27.19 -12.10
CA MET A 75 19.77 27.37 -11.26
C MET A 75 19.35 27.83 -9.85
N THR A 76 19.79 27.11 -8.81
CA THR A 76 19.58 27.49 -7.41
C THR A 76 20.58 28.54 -6.94
N ASP A 77 20.28 29.26 -5.85
CA ASP A 77 21.26 30.12 -5.18
C ASP A 77 22.45 29.33 -4.63
N SER A 78 22.26 28.07 -4.23
CA SER A 78 23.36 27.17 -3.81
C SER A 78 24.36 26.94 -4.95
N LEU A 79 23.87 26.62 -6.16
CA LEU A 79 24.69 26.48 -7.36
C LEU A 79 25.32 27.81 -7.79
N LYS A 80 24.57 28.92 -7.71
CA LYS A 80 25.09 30.26 -8.05
C LYS A 80 26.27 30.64 -7.16
N ASN A 81 26.13 30.50 -5.85
CA ASN A 81 27.19 30.79 -4.88
C ASN A 81 28.41 29.87 -5.10
N PHE A 82 28.19 28.58 -5.40
CA PHE A 82 29.28 27.65 -5.74
C PHE A 82 30.08 28.11 -6.96
N LEU A 83 29.40 28.55 -8.03
CA LEU A 83 30.05 29.02 -9.25
C LEU A 83 30.76 30.38 -9.05
N GLU A 84 30.12 31.35 -8.39
CA GLU A 84 30.72 32.66 -8.12
C GLU A 84 31.95 32.59 -7.19
N MET A 85 32.00 31.63 -6.27
CA MET A 85 33.14 31.43 -5.36
C MET A 85 34.35 30.78 -6.06
N ASN A 86 34.12 29.85 -6.99
CA ASN A 86 35.17 28.97 -7.53
C ASN A 86 35.63 29.30 -8.96
N LEU A 87 34.89 30.13 -9.71
CA LEU A 87 35.28 30.61 -11.03
C LEU A 87 36.09 31.92 -10.97
N PRO A 88 36.97 32.21 -11.96
CA PRO A 88 37.69 33.48 -12.01
C PRO A 88 36.73 34.66 -12.10
N LYS A 89 36.92 35.70 -11.27
CA LYS A 89 36.01 36.85 -11.23
C LYS A 89 35.93 37.58 -12.57
N VAL A 90 34.75 37.58 -13.19
CA VAL A 90 34.47 38.40 -14.38
C VAL A 90 34.56 39.88 -13.97
N GLY A 91 35.58 40.58 -14.48
CA GLY A 91 35.91 41.93 -14.01
C GLY A 91 34.83 42.95 -14.35
N LYS A 92 34.24 43.60 -13.33
CA LYS A 92 33.16 44.61 -13.36
C LYS A 92 33.46 45.91 -14.17
N LYS A 93 34.47 45.92 -15.04
CA LYS A 93 34.84 47.01 -15.96
C LYS A 93 35.06 46.55 -17.41
N LYS A 94 34.76 45.29 -17.77
CA LYS A 94 34.62 44.90 -19.18
C LYS A 94 33.20 45.24 -19.65
N LYS A 95 33.09 46.04 -20.71
CA LYS A 95 31.81 46.40 -21.34
C LYS A 95 31.09 45.15 -21.86
N GLU A 96 29.78 45.29 -22.01
CA GLU A 96 28.91 44.38 -22.77
C GLU A 96 29.59 43.98 -24.11
N GLY A 97 29.53 42.69 -24.45
CA GLY A 97 30.10 42.18 -25.71
C GLY A 97 31.53 41.63 -25.66
N LYS A 98 32.19 41.52 -24.49
CA LYS A 98 33.41 40.69 -24.35
C LYS A 98 33.26 39.61 -23.28
N ALA A 99 33.12 38.37 -23.73
CA ALA A 99 33.02 37.17 -22.90
C ALA A 99 34.19 37.01 -21.91
N ALA A 100 33.96 36.23 -20.86
CA ALA A 100 35.00 35.77 -19.95
C ALA A 100 36.15 35.06 -20.68
N ALA A 101 37.35 35.10 -20.10
CA ALA A 101 38.53 34.41 -20.63
C ALA A 101 38.53 32.89 -20.33
N PHE A 102 37.41 32.36 -19.83
CA PHE A 102 37.21 30.95 -19.48
C PHE A 102 35.86 30.46 -19.98
N SER A 103 35.74 29.15 -20.18
CA SER A 103 34.48 28.47 -20.51
C SER A 103 34.06 27.45 -19.45
N LEU A 104 32.76 27.34 -19.21
CA LEU A 104 32.15 26.37 -18.31
C LEU A 104 31.37 25.33 -19.12
N GLY A 105 31.75 24.06 -19.02
CA GLY A 105 30.96 22.94 -19.53
C GLY A 105 29.82 22.57 -18.58
N VAL A 106 28.62 22.37 -19.13
CA VAL A 106 27.45 21.78 -18.45
C VAL A 106 26.88 20.68 -19.35
N ILE A 107 26.38 19.58 -18.78
CA ILE A 107 25.89 18.42 -19.55
C ILE A 107 24.62 18.75 -20.36
N ASP A 108 23.75 19.55 -19.74
CA ASP A 108 22.45 19.97 -20.24
C ASP A 108 22.47 21.42 -20.76
N SER A 109 21.82 21.64 -21.90
CA SER A 109 21.63 22.94 -22.53
C SER A 109 20.60 23.83 -21.83
N GLY A 110 19.62 23.27 -21.13
CA GLY A 110 18.64 24.05 -20.37
C GLY A 110 19.29 24.78 -19.19
N LEU A 111 19.97 24.01 -18.32
CA LEU A 111 20.75 24.53 -17.20
C LEU A 111 21.89 25.45 -17.68
N ALA A 112 22.48 25.20 -18.85
CA ALA A 112 23.48 26.09 -19.43
C ALA A 112 22.93 27.51 -19.71
N ASN A 113 21.69 27.61 -20.21
CA ASN A 113 21.01 28.89 -20.40
C ASN A 113 20.72 29.57 -19.05
N ALA A 114 20.16 28.84 -18.08
CA ALA A 114 19.85 29.39 -16.75
C ALA A 114 21.09 29.91 -16.00
N ILE A 115 22.25 29.27 -16.15
CA ILE A 115 23.53 29.76 -15.61
C ILE A 115 24.01 31.00 -16.35
N SER A 116 23.85 31.06 -17.68
CA SER A 116 24.21 32.22 -18.51
C SER A 116 23.38 33.47 -18.17
N GLU A 117 22.07 33.30 -17.93
CA GLU A 117 21.17 34.34 -17.46
C GLU A 117 21.47 34.74 -16.00
N GLY A 118 21.66 33.75 -15.12
CA GLY A 118 21.84 33.96 -13.69
C GLY A 118 23.21 34.52 -13.28
N ILE A 119 24.25 34.32 -14.08
CA ILE A 119 25.60 34.88 -13.88
C ILE A 119 26.12 35.50 -15.20
N PRO A 120 25.70 36.74 -15.53
CA PRO A 120 25.95 37.34 -16.84
C PRO A 120 27.45 37.52 -17.13
N GLY A 121 27.87 37.05 -18.31
CA GLY A 121 29.24 37.18 -18.83
C GLY A 121 30.11 35.92 -18.78
N ILE A 122 29.62 34.83 -18.17
CA ILE A 122 30.23 33.49 -18.29
C ILE A 122 29.96 32.93 -19.69
N SER A 123 30.97 32.29 -20.30
CA SER A 123 30.80 31.51 -21.53
C SER A 123 30.44 30.06 -21.16
N VAL A 124 29.16 29.69 -21.24
CA VAL A 124 28.69 28.32 -20.95
C VAL A 124 28.59 27.51 -22.26
N ARG A 125 28.96 26.23 -22.23
CA ARG A 125 28.92 25.29 -23.38
C ARG A 125 28.31 23.94 -22.99
N SER A 126 27.70 23.26 -23.95
CA SER A 126 27.03 21.95 -23.77
C SER A 126 27.38 20.98 -24.93
N ASP A 127 28.68 20.84 -25.19
CA ASP A 127 29.22 20.10 -26.32
C ASP A 127 29.40 18.60 -26.03
N GLU A 128 29.58 17.77 -27.07
CA GLU A 128 29.91 16.34 -26.93
C GLU A 128 31.17 16.12 -26.09
N PHE A 129 32.19 16.98 -26.24
CA PHE A 129 33.39 16.99 -25.41
C PHE A 129 33.08 17.13 -23.91
N VAL A 130 32.12 18.00 -23.53
CA VAL A 130 31.69 18.16 -22.13
C VAL A 130 31.05 16.87 -21.62
N ARG A 131 30.28 16.17 -22.47
CA ARG A 131 29.62 14.92 -22.09
C ARG A 131 30.62 13.80 -21.84
N GLU A 132 31.70 13.69 -22.61
CA GLU A 132 32.78 12.74 -22.35
C GLU A 132 33.64 13.11 -21.11
N VAL A 133 33.92 14.41 -20.88
CA VAL A 133 34.50 14.90 -19.61
C VAL A 133 33.65 14.46 -18.41
N CYS A 134 32.34 14.72 -18.45
CA CYS A 134 31.42 14.38 -17.37
C CYS A 134 31.16 12.85 -17.26
N ARG A 135 31.35 12.09 -18.34
CA ARG A 135 31.30 10.61 -18.34
C ARG A 135 32.49 10.01 -17.58
N GLY A 136 33.71 10.50 -17.83
CA GLY A 136 34.89 10.12 -17.05
C GLY A 136 34.77 10.57 -15.59
N ALA A 137 34.25 11.77 -15.35
CA ALA A 137 33.97 12.25 -13.99
C ALA A 137 33.01 11.32 -13.24
N ARG A 138 31.92 10.87 -13.89
CA ARG A 138 30.96 9.91 -13.32
C ARG A 138 31.57 8.55 -12.98
N LEU A 139 32.55 8.09 -13.76
CA LEU A 139 33.28 6.84 -13.50
C LEU A 139 34.24 6.96 -12.32
N HIS A 140 34.92 8.10 -12.18
CA HIS A 140 36.05 8.28 -11.25
C HIS A 140 35.75 9.14 -10.02
N LEU A 141 34.52 9.67 -9.85
CA LEU A 141 34.20 10.66 -8.81
C LEU A 141 34.59 10.23 -7.40
N THR A 142 34.38 8.95 -7.06
CA THR A 142 34.71 8.36 -5.76
C THR A 142 36.21 8.33 -5.46
N SER A 143 37.06 8.34 -6.48
CA SER A 143 38.53 8.44 -6.37
C SER A 143 39.05 9.88 -6.49
N LEU A 144 38.25 10.79 -7.06
CA LEU A 144 38.59 12.21 -7.20
C LEU A 144 38.21 13.04 -5.96
N VAL A 145 37.09 12.71 -5.31
CA VAL A 145 36.57 13.43 -4.14
C VAL A 145 36.84 12.63 -2.86
N LYS A 146 37.84 13.08 -2.09
CA LYS A 146 38.18 12.51 -0.77
C LYS A 146 36.93 12.47 0.12
N GLY A 147 36.62 11.30 0.67
CA GLY A 147 35.45 11.10 1.53
C GLY A 147 34.16 10.65 0.84
N LEU A 148 34.12 10.54 -0.51
CA LEU A 148 33.09 9.76 -1.21
C LEU A 148 33.45 8.26 -1.36
N GLU A 149 34.63 7.89 -0.88
CA GLU A 149 35.14 6.53 -0.76
C GLU A 149 34.23 5.64 0.10
N ASN A 150 34.38 4.31 -0.01
CA ASN A 150 33.59 3.31 0.75
C ASN A 150 32.06 3.35 0.53
N GLY A 151 31.59 3.81 -0.62
CA GLY A 151 30.17 3.72 -1.03
C GLY A 151 29.25 4.81 -0.49
N GLY A 152 29.80 5.90 0.06
CA GLY A 152 29.00 7.05 0.52
C GLY A 152 28.14 7.66 -0.60
N ILE A 153 28.64 7.65 -1.85
CA ILE A 153 27.90 8.12 -3.02
C ILE A 153 26.65 7.26 -3.31
N ASP A 154 26.71 5.95 -3.09
CA ASP A 154 25.61 5.02 -3.38
C ASP A 154 24.48 5.20 -2.36
N GLN A 155 24.84 5.44 -1.09
CA GLN A 155 23.89 5.78 -0.03
C GLN A 155 23.20 7.13 -0.32
N ALA A 156 23.96 8.14 -0.77
CA ALA A 156 23.40 9.42 -1.19
C ALA A 156 22.45 9.28 -2.39
N GLN A 157 22.83 8.51 -3.42
CA GLN A 157 21.96 8.22 -4.57
C GLN A 157 20.67 7.50 -4.16
N LEU A 158 20.74 6.51 -3.27
CA LEU A 158 19.56 5.80 -2.76
C LEU A 158 18.65 6.72 -1.93
N GLY A 159 19.20 7.56 -1.07
CA GLY A 159 18.44 8.52 -0.27
C GLY A 159 17.74 9.58 -1.12
N LEU A 160 18.49 10.21 -2.02
CA LEU A 160 17.99 11.24 -2.93
C LEU A 160 16.98 10.67 -3.93
N GLY A 161 17.27 9.51 -4.55
CA GLY A 161 16.38 8.86 -5.50
C GLY A 161 15.03 8.46 -4.90
N HIS A 162 15.01 7.97 -3.66
CA HIS A 162 13.76 7.73 -2.93
C HIS A 162 13.00 9.04 -2.64
N SER A 163 13.69 10.09 -2.20
CA SER A 163 13.06 11.37 -1.82
C SER A 163 12.48 12.10 -3.03
N TYR A 164 13.24 12.17 -4.12
CA TYR A 164 12.80 12.71 -5.41
C TYR A 164 11.58 11.96 -5.96
N SER A 165 11.63 10.62 -5.97
CA SER A 165 10.50 9.80 -6.43
C SER A 165 9.25 9.98 -5.58
N ARG A 166 9.39 10.06 -4.24
CA ARG A 166 8.25 10.32 -3.32
C ARG A 166 7.64 11.69 -3.55
N GLY A 167 8.47 12.72 -3.77
CA GLY A 167 8.04 14.08 -4.07
C GLY A 167 7.26 14.16 -5.39
N LYS A 168 7.86 13.72 -6.51
CA LYS A 168 7.21 13.75 -7.83
C LYS A 168 5.93 12.91 -7.91
N VAL A 169 5.84 11.80 -7.16
CA VAL A 169 4.65 10.93 -7.10
C VAL A 169 3.62 11.40 -6.05
N LYS A 170 3.91 12.47 -5.28
CA LYS A 170 3.10 12.95 -4.15
C LYS A 170 2.71 11.83 -3.17
N PHE A 171 3.68 10.97 -2.83
CA PHE A 171 3.43 9.78 -2.01
C PHE A 171 2.96 10.15 -0.59
N ASN A 172 1.66 9.98 -0.32
CA ASN A 172 1.05 10.28 0.97
C ASN A 172 1.27 9.15 1.99
N PRO A 173 2.07 9.35 3.07
CA PRO A 173 2.35 8.28 4.05
C PRO A 173 1.13 7.91 4.90
N ALA A 174 0.17 8.83 5.09
CA ALA A 174 -1.02 8.58 5.90
C ALA A 174 -1.98 7.54 5.26
N ARG A 175 -1.89 7.37 3.92
CA ARG A 175 -2.63 6.34 3.17
C ARG A 175 -1.85 5.02 3.00
N SER A 176 -0.79 4.79 3.78
CA SER A 176 -0.02 3.54 3.76
C SER A 176 -0.83 2.37 4.33
N ASP A 177 -1.23 1.45 3.45
CA ASP A 177 -2.00 0.25 3.77
C ASP A 177 -1.20 -0.82 4.52
N ASN A 178 0.14 -0.82 4.44
CA ASN A 178 1.00 -1.76 5.17
C ASN A 178 0.70 -1.76 6.69
N MET A 179 0.41 -0.60 7.29
CA MET A 179 0.04 -0.51 8.71
C MET A 179 -1.24 -1.29 9.04
N ILE A 180 -2.23 -1.28 8.14
CA ILE A 180 -3.46 -2.08 8.27
C ILE A 180 -3.14 -3.57 8.13
N ILE A 181 -2.30 -3.94 7.17
CA ILE A 181 -1.90 -5.33 6.89
C ILE A 181 -1.19 -5.96 8.10
N GLN A 182 -0.23 -5.26 8.71
CA GLN A 182 0.44 -5.75 9.92
C GLN A 182 -0.50 -5.77 11.14
N SER A 183 -1.33 -4.72 11.32
CA SER A 183 -2.24 -4.64 12.47
C SER A 183 -3.26 -5.78 12.50
N ILE A 184 -3.86 -6.14 11.35
CA ILE A 184 -4.82 -7.25 11.30
C ILE A 184 -4.14 -8.61 11.41
N ALA A 185 -2.92 -8.78 10.88
CA ALA A 185 -2.15 -10.00 11.06
C ALA A 185 -1.75 -10.21 12.54
N LEU A 186 -1.40 -9.12 13.24
CA LEU A 186 -1.11 -9.12 14.66
C LEU A 186 -2.36 -9.40 15.49
N LEU A 187 -3.51 -8.75 15.22
CA LEU A 187 -4.78 -9.06 15.88
C LEU A 187 -5.21 -10.52 15.68
N ASP A 188 -5.16 -11.04 14.45
CA ASP A 188 -5.47 -12.44 14.14
C ASP A 188 -4.48 -13.42 14.80
N GLN A 189 -3.31 -12.97 15.26
CA GLN A 189 -2.35 -13.77 16.03
C GLN A 189 -2.58 -13.65 17.53
N MET A 190 -2.73 -12.44 18.06
CA MET A 190 -3.08 -12.16 19.46
C MET A 190 -4.37 -12.87 19.88
N ASP A 191 -5.38 -12.95 19.00
CA ASP A 191 -6.62 -13.68 19.30
C ASP A 191 -6.40 -15.20 19.48
N LYS A 192 -5.33 -15.79 18.90
CA LYS A 192 -4.94 -17.20 19.18
C LYS A 192 -4.13 -17.31 20.47
N ASP A 193 -3.18 -16.39 20.65
CA ASP A 193 -2.24 -16.44 21.76
C ASP A 193 -2.94 -16.12 23.09
N LEU A 194 -3.84 -15.15 23.12
CA LEU A 194 -4.71 -14.87 24.27
C LEU A 194 -5.59 -16.07 24.64
N ASN A 195 -6.19 -16.76 23.67
CA ASN A 195 -6.96 -17.98 23.95
C ASN A 195 -6.07 -19.11 24.49
N THR A 196 -4.86 -19.26 23.96
CA THR A 196 -3.90 -20.28 24.42
C THR A 196 -3.40 -19.97 25.84
N PHE A 197 -3.03 -18.71 26.10
CA PHE A 197 -2.61 -18.26 27.42
C PHE A 197 -3.75 -18.31 28.44
N ALA A 198 -4.99 -17.99 28.07
CA ALA A 198 -6.16 -18.12 28.94
C ALA A 198 -6.38 -19.57 29.41
N MET A 199 -6.22 -20.55 28.50
CA MET A 199 -6.29 -21.96 28.87
C MET A 199 -5.15 -22.36 29.82
N ARG A 200 -3.92 -21.88 29.60
CA ARG A 200 -2.78 -22.16 30.51
C ARG A 200 -2.93 -21.47 31.86
N VAL A 201 -3.40 -20.22 31.91
CA VAL A 201 -3.76 -19.52 33.15
C VAL A 201 -4.82 -20.31 33.92
N ARG A 202 -5.85 -20.80 33.21
CA ARG A 202 -6.90 -21.63 33.83
C ARG A 202 -6.34 -22.92 34.40
N GLU A 203 -5.55 -23.68 33.64
CA GLU A 203 -4.95 -24.93 34.11
C GLU A 203 -4.02 -24.71 35.32
N TRP A 204 -3.16 -23.69 35.28
CA TRP A 204 -2.14 -23.44 36.30
C TRP A 204 -2.73 -22.87 37.59
N TYR A 205 -3.65 -21.89 37.51
CA TYR A 205 -4.29 -21.32 38.70
C TYR A 205 -5.31 -22.26 39.35
N SER A 206 -5.92 -23.18 38.58
CA SER A 206 -6.84 -24.19 39.14
C SER A 206 -6.18 -25.20 40.08
N TRP A 207 -4.85 -25.29 40.14
CA TRP A 207 -4.16 -26.07 41.17
C TRP A 207 -4.29 -25.43 42.56
N HIS A 208 -4.33 -24.10 42.61
CA HIS A 208 -4.43 -23.31 43.84
C HIS A 208 -5.89 -23.08 44.29
N PHE A 209 -6.74 -22.71 43.33
CA PHE A 209 -8.15 -22.41 43.54
C PHE A 209 -9.01 -23.07 42.44
N PRO A 210 -9.28 -24.38 42.51
CA PRO A 210 -10.00 -25.13 41.48
C PRO A 210 -11.45 -24.68 41.30
N GLU A 211 -12.13 -24.25 42.36
CA GLU A 211 -13.54 -23.89 42.35
C GLU A 211 -13.82 -22.65 41.47
N LEU A 212 -12.86 -21.73 41.36
CA LEU A 212 -12.95 -20.54 40.49
C LEU A 212 -13.17 -20.91 39.01
N LYS A 213 -12.66 -22.07 38.56
CA LYS A 213 -12.79 -22.56 37.18
C LYS A 213 -14.21 -23.03 36.85
N GLU A 214 -14.99 -23.44 37.85
CA GLU A 214 -16.37 -23.86 37.68
C GLU A 214 -17.35 -22.68 37.76
N LEU A 215 -17.08 -21.74 38.68
CA LEU A 215 -17.82 -20.48 38.83
C LEU A 215 -17.63 -19.57 37.61
N VAL A 216 -16.39 -19.20 37.29
CA VAL A 216 -16.09 -18.29 36.18
C VAL A 216 -15.86 -19.10 34.90
N LYS A 217 -16.88 -19.14 34.04
CA LYS A 217 -16.85 -19.92 32.78
C LYS A 217 -16.12 -19.22 31.64
N ASP A 218 -16.05 -17.90 31.62
CA ASP A 218 -15.30 -17.18 30.58
C ASP A 218 -13.78 -17.26 30.80
N ASN A 219 -13.06 -17.37 29.69
CA ASN A 219 -11.61 -17.50 29.68
C ASN A 219 -10.87 -16.21 30.05
N TYR A 220 -11.42 -15.05 29.68
CA TYR A 220 -10.79 -13.76 29.94
C TYR A 220 -11.13 -13.19 31.33
N MET A 221 -12.40 -13.28 31.75
CA MET A 221 -12.83 -12.93 33.11
C MET A 221 -12.05 -13.70 34.16
N PHE A 222 -11.87 -15.03 33.99
CA PHE A 222 -11.09 -15.85 34.92
C PHE A 222 -9.65 -15.34 35.08
N ALA A 223 -8.99 -14.95 33.99
CA ALA A 223 -7.62 -14.44 34.05
C ALA A 223 -7.52 -13.07 34.74
N ARG A 224 -8.55 -12.23 34.62
CA ARG A 224 -8.67 -11.00 35.40
C ARG A 224 -8.94 -11.27 36.88
N CYS A 225 -9.83 -12.21 37.20
CA CYS A 225 -10.07 -12.64 38.59
C CYS A 225 -8.78 -13.18 39.23
N ALA A 226 -8.06 -14.08 38.56
CA ALA A 226 -6.80 -14.64 39.05
C ALA A 226 -5.69 -13.59 39.20
N ALA A 227 -5.63 -12.57 38.32
CA ALA A 227 -4.70 -11.44 38.46
C ALA A 227 -5.02 -10.53 39.67
N PHE A 228 -6.29 -10.44 40.05
CA PHE A 228 -6.78 -9.60 41.14
C PHE A 228 -6.74 -10.31 42.50
N ILE A 229 -7.26 -11.55 42.57
CA ILE A 229 -7.27 -12.39 43.77
C ILE A 229 -5.86 -12.72 44.25
N GLN A 230 -4.94 -12.99 43.32
CA GLN A 230 -3.58 -13.45 43.62
C GLN A 230 -3.63 -14.72 44.47
N ASP A 231 -3.29 -14.68 45.76
CA ASP A 231 -3.51 -15.78 46.68
C ASP A 231 -4.94 -15.76 47.26
N LYS A 232 -5.59 -16.92 47.30
CA LYS A 232 -6.94 -17.09 47.89
C LYS A 232 -6.99 -16.72 49.38
N GLN A 233 -5.88 -16.88 50.12
CA GLN A 233 -5.78 -16.43 51.51
C GLN A 233 -5.98 -14.91 51.64
N SER A 234 -5.60 -14.14 50.61
CA SER A 234 -5.71 -12.67 50.62
C SER A 234 -7.15 -12.15 50.53
N LEU A 235 -8.13 -13.04 50.32
CA LEU A 235 -9.56 -12.73 50.40
C LEU A 235 -10.11 -12.82 51.84
N PHE A 236 -9.35 -13.36 52.81
CA PHE A 236 -9.85 -13.64 54.17
C PHE A 236 -8.94 -13.18 55.30
N HIS A 237 -7.62 -13.20 55.12
CA HIS A 237 -6.68 -12.73 56.14
C HIS A 237 -6.67 -11.20 56.19
N SER A 238 -7.66 -10.69 56.90
CA SER A 238 -7.68 -9.42 57.64
C SER A 238 -7.73 -9.74 59.14
N SER A 239 -6.95 -10.75 59.53
CA SER A 239 -6.98 -11.40 60.85
C SER A 239 -5.56 -11.75 61.27
N ASP A 240 -4.95 -10.86 62.08
CA ASP A 240 -3.90 -11.10 63.10
C ASP A 240 -2.89 -9.93 63.26
N GLU A 241 -3.05 -8.81 62.53
CA GLU A 241 -2.43 -7.52 62.87
C GLU A 241 -3.52 -6.43 63.02
N GLU A 242 -3.53 -5.72 64.16
CA GLU A 242 -4.68 -4.91 64.63
C GLU A 242 -4.77 -3.48 64.03
N ASP A 243 -3.83 -3.09 63.16
CA ASP A 243 -3.65 -1.70 62.67
C ASP A 243 -3.86 -1.52 61.14
N ALA A 244 -4.65 -2.39 60.50
CA ALA A 244 -5.03 -2.26 59.07
C ALA A 244 -6.49 -1.79 58.89
N GLU A 245 -6.72 -0.88 57.94
CA GLU A 245 -8.01 -0.18 57.77
C GLU A 245 -9.14 -1.10 57.26
N MET A 246 -10.39 -0.86 57.70
CA MET A 246 -11.56 -1.65 57.29
C MET A 246 -11.91 -1.59 55.78
N GLY A 247 -11.24 -0.75 54.98
CA GLY A 247 -11.51 -0.61 53.54
C GLY A 247 -11.11 -1.82 52.70
N ASP A 248 -9.95 -2.42 52.96
CA ASP A 248 -9.28 -3.37 52.04
C ASP A 248 -10.14 -4.62 51.69
N SER A 249 -11.02 -5.06 52.58
CA SER A 249 -11.90 -6.21 52.35
C SER A 249 -13.14 -5.85 51.51
N GLU A 250 -13.71 -4.65 51.72
CA GLU A 250 -14.81 -4.14 50.90
C GLU A 250 -14.30 -3.73 49.50
N ASP A 251 -13.12 -3.10 49.41
CA ASP A 251 -12.48 -2.73 48.15
C ASP A 251 -12.12 -3.97 47.29
N LYS A 252 -11.64 -5.06 47.91
CA LYS A 252 -11.46 -6.33 47.19
C LYS A 252 -12.77 -6.94 46.72
N MET A 253 -13.86 -6.80 47.47
CA MET A 253 -15.17 -7.26 47.01
C MET A 253 -15.70 -6.38 45.86
N ALA A 254 -15.55 -5.05 45.95
CA ALA A 254 -15.93 -4.10 44.91
C ALA A 254 -15.16 -4.33 43.60
N GLY A 255 -13.84 -4.55 43.66
CA GLY A 255 -13.02 -4.86 42.49
C GLY A 255 -13.37 -6.21 41.85
N LEU A 256 -13.75 -7.22 42.63
CA LEU A 256 -14.31 -8.47 42.10
C LEU A 256 -15.66 -8.24 41.39
N VAL A 257 -16.54 -7.42 41.96
CA VAL A 257 -17.82 -7.04 41.34
C VAL A 257 -17.60 -6.27 40.04
N GLU A 258 -16.61 -5.37 39.95
CA GLU A 258 -16.28 -4.66 38.69
C GLU A 258 -15.76 -5.63 37.60
N ILE A 259 -14.92 -6.60 37.96
CA ILE A 259 -14.35 -7.58 37.02
C ILE A 259 -15.40 -8.55 36.50
N VAL A 260 -16.34 -8.96 37.35
CA VAL A 260 -17.32 -10.04 37.09
C VAL A 260 -18.65 -9.49 36.56
N GLY A 261 -19.08 -8.32 37.02
CA GLY A 261 -20.38 -7.71 36.70
C GLY A 261 -21.58 -8.31 37.45
N ASP A 262 -21.35 -9.12 38.48
CA ASP A 262 -22.37 -9.84 39.24
C ASP A 262 -21.95 -9.97 40.72
N GLU A 263 -22.77 -9.41 41.62
CA GLU A 263 -22.57 -9.50 43.07
C GLU A 263 -22.77 -10.91 43.64
N GLU A 264 -23.72 -11.68 43.13
CA GLU A 264 -23.97 -13.04 43.61
C GLU A 264 -22.81 -13.95 43.24
N LEU A 265 -22.29 -13.82 42.00
CA LEU A 265 -21.11 -14.57 41.60
C LEU A 265 -19.86 -14.12 42.38
N ALA A 266 -19.64 -12.81 42.61
CA ALA A 266 -18.52 -12.33 43.42
C ALA A 266 -18.58 -12.87 44.87
N LYS A 267 -19.76 -12.81 45.51
CA LYS A 267 -20.00 -13.40 46.84
C LYS A 267 -19.81 -14.92 46.83
N SER A 268 -20.18 -15.61 45.75
CA SER A 268 -19.95 -17.06 45.61
C SER A 268 -18.45 -17.42 45.48
N ILE A 269 -17.64 -16.58 44.83
CA ILE A 269 -16.19 -16.76 44.71
C ILE A 269 -15.53 -16.58 46.08
N VAL A 270 -15.92 -15.54 46.83
CA VAL A 270 -15.46 -15.29 48.20
C VAL A 270 -15.89 -16.41 49.15
N ALA A 271 -17.10 -16.96 49.02
CA ALA A 271 -17.52 -18.13 49.79
C ALA A 271 -16.72 -19.40 49.42
N ALA A 272 -16.56 -19.68 48.12
CA ALA A 272 -15.87 -20.86 47.64
C ALA A 272 -14.38 -20.89 47.99
N ALA A 273 -13.72 -19.73 48.03
CA ALA A 273 -12.32 -19.66 48.46
C ALA A 273 -12.15 -19.94 49.97
N LYS A 274 -13.14 -19.65 50.84
CA LYS A 274 -13.10 -20.07 52.27
C LYS A 274 -13.14 -21.58 52.44
N THR A 275 -13.79 -22.27 51.50
CA THR A 275 -13.95 -23.73 51.49
C THR A 275 -13.06 -24.42 50.46
N SER A 276 -12.06 -23.73 49.90
CA SER A 276 -11.33 -24.23 48.72
C SER A 276 -10.33 -25.32 49.06
N MET A 277 -10.51 -26.49 48.45
CA MET A 277 -9.67 -27.67 48.64
C MET A 277 -8.38 -27.65 47.78
N GLY A 278 -8.11 -26.55 47.07
CA GLY A 278 -6.90 -26.38 46.26
C GLY A 278 -5.62 -26.20 47.08
N VAL A 279 -4.47 -26.42 46.43
CA VAL A 279 -3.15 -26.50 47.08
C VAL A 279 -2.58 -25.12 47.38
N GLU A 280 -1.93 -24.96 48.52
CA GLU A 280 -1.15 -23.75 48.83
C GLU A 280 0.13 -23.73 47.99
N CYS A 281 0.32 -22.68 47.19
CA CYS A 281 1.48 -22.56 46.30
C CYS A 281 2.67 -21.95 47.04
N SER A 282 3.89 -22.28 46.61
CA SER A 282 5.05 -21.52 47.09
C SER A 282 4.96 -20.06 46.61
N ALA A 283 5.49 -19.12 47.40
CA ALA A 283 5.52 -17.70 47.01
C ALA A 283 6.24 -17.48 45.66
N VAL A 284 7.20 -18.34 45.31
CA VAL A 284 7.91 -18.29 44.02
C VAL A 284 7.01 -18.74 42.87
N ASP A 285 6.23 -19.80 43.05
CA ASP A 285 5.29 -20.28 42.03
C ASP A 285 4.13 -19.29 41.86
N MET A 286 3.56 -18.80 42.96
CA MET A 286 2.51 -17.79 42.97
C MET A 286 2.96 -16.50 42.25
N LEU A 287 4.17 -16.00 42.54
CA LEU A 287 4.75 -14.84 41.84
C LEU A 287 4.88 -15.07 40.33
N ASN A 288 5.19 -16.29 39.89
CA ASN A 288 5.23 -16.63 38.46
C ASN A 288 3.83 -16.67 37.83
N ILE A 289 2.83 -17.20 38.54
CA ILE A 289 1.43 -17.23 38.08
C ILE A 289 0.86 -15.80 37.99
N ILE A 290 1.10 -14.96 39.00
CA ILE A 290 0.70 -13.53 39.00
C ILE A 290 1.38 -12.78 37.84
N ASN A 291 2.68 -13.01 37.60
CA ASN A 291 3.37 -12.44 36.44
C ASN A 291 2.73 -12.85 35.12
N PHE A 292 2.27 -14.10 34.99
CA PHE A 292 1.65 -14.61 33.77
C PHE A 292 0.22 -14.07 33.57
N THR A 293 -0.61 -14.02 34.61
CA THR A 293 -1.96 -13.44 34.55
C THR A 293 -1.92 -11.95 34.25
N GLN A 294 -1.07 -11.16 34.92
CA GLN A 294 -0.89 -9.73 34.64
C GLN A 294 -0.42 -9.46 33.20
N ARG A 295 0.52 -10.28 32.67
CA ARG A 295 0.95 -10.18 31.27
C ARG A 295 -0.18 -10.48 30.29
N MET A 296 -1.04 -11.46 30.59
CA MET A 296 -2.20 -11.77 29.76
C MET A 296 -3.24 -10.63 29.75
N VAL A 297 -3.53 -10.01 30.90
CA VAL A 297 -4.45 -8.86 30.98
C VAL A 297 -3.92 -7.68 30.17
N LYS A 298 -2.64 -7.31 30.35
CA LYS A 298 -1.97 -6.26 29.56
C LYS A 298 -1.99 -6.54 28.05
N LEU A 299 -1.80 -7.81 27.65
CA LEU A 299 -1.87 -8.23 26.24
C LEU A 299 -3.28 -8.07 25.65
N ALA A 300 -4.33 -8.31 26.42
CA ALA A 300 -5.72 -8.13 25.99
C ALA A 300 -6.14 -6.64 25.94
N GLU A 301 -5.59 -5.80 26.81
CA GLU A 301 -5.75 -4.35 26.74
C GLU A 301 -5.04 -3.76 25.52
N PHE A 302 -3.81 -4.20 25.24
CA PHE A 302 -3.15 -3.88 23.97
C PHE A 302 -3.95 -4.39 22.75
N ARG A 303 -4.61 -5.55 22.83
CA ARG A 303 -5.52 -6.05 21.78
C ARG A 303 -6.70 -5.11 21.55
N LYS A 304 -7.29 -4.52 22.60
CA LYS A 304 -8.35 -3.50 22.48
C LYS A 304 -7.81 -2.23 21.81
N GLN A 305 -6.67 -1.72 22.26
CA GLN A 305 -6.01 -0.53 21.68
C GLN A 305 -5.69 -0.72 20.20
N LEU A 306 -5.14 -1.87 19.81
CA LEU A 306 -4.81 -2.21 18.42
C LEU A 306 -6.06 -2.34 17.53
N ALA A 307 -7.20 -2.77 18.08
CA ALA A 307 -8.47 -2.80 17.35
C ALA A 307 -9.08 -1.41 17.13
N MET A 308 -8.90 -0.48 18.09
CA MET A 308 -9.26 0.93 17.91
C MET A 308 -8.37 1.58 16.85
N TYR A 309 -7.05 1.46 16.98
CA TYR A 309 -6.07 1.95 15.99
C TYR A 309 -6.34 1.43 14.56
N LEU A 310 -6.73 0.15 14.42
CA LEU A 310 -7.12 -0.40 13.11
C LEU A 310 -8.35 0.31 12.54
N THR A 311 -9.33 0.65 13.37
CA THR A 311 -10.56 1.36 12.96
C THR A 311 -10.22 2.79 12.52
N ASP A 312 -9.43 3.51 13.33
CA ASP A 312 -9.01 4.89 13.01
C ASP A 312 -8.19 4.95 11.71
N LYS A 313 -7.29 3.99 11.50
CA LYS A 313 -6.54 3.88 10.23
C LYS A 313 -7.41 3.44 9.07
N MET A 314 -8.40 2.57 9.26
CA MET A 314 -9.33 2.18 8.20
C MET A 314 -10.19 3.37 7.74
N ALA A 315 -10.63 4.24 8.66
CA ALA A 315 -11.38 5.44 8.35
C ALA A 315 -10.59 6.44 7.47
N ILE A 316 -9.26 6.50 7.61
CA ILE A 316 -8.38 7.34 6.78
C ILE A 316 -8.05 6.67 5.43
N VAL A 317 -7.82 5.35 5.42
CA VAL A 317 -7.28 4.64 4.24
C VAL A 317 -8.39 4.12 3.31
N ALA A 318 -9.48 3.57 3.85
CA ALA A 318 -10.56 2.94 3.08
C ALA A 318 -11.95 3.04 3.76
N PRO A 319 -12.47 4.27 3.97
CA PRO A 319 -13.74 4.49 4.67
C PRO A 319 -14.96 3.89 3.94
N ASN A 320 -14.94 3.76 2.61
CA ASN A 320 -16.10 3.20 1.89
C ASN A 320 -16.19 1.69 2.05
N LEU A 321 -15.05 0.99 2.01
CA LEU A 321 -14.96 -0.44 2.29
C LEU A 321 -15.28 -0.73 3.77
N SER A 322 -14.83 0.11 4.70
CA SER A 322 -15.23 0.08 6.11
C SER A 322 -16.76 0.16 6.27
N ALA A 323 -17.39 1.24 5.79
CA ALA A 323 -18.84 1.43 5.92
C ALA A 323 -19.67 0.30 5.30
N LEU A 324 -19.16 -0.32 4.22
CA LEU A 324 -19.84 -1.39 3.51
C LEU A 324 -19.78 -2.77 4.21
N ILE A 325 -18.64 -3.18 4.81
CA ILE A 325 -18.46 -4.54 5.37
C ILE A 325 -17.90 -4.61 6.80
N GLY A 326 -17.47 -3.50 7.39
CA GLY A 326 -16.82 -3.41 8.71
C GLY A 326 -15.31 -3.62 8.65
N ASP A 327 -14.59 -2.90 9.52
CA ASP A 327 -13.14 -2.70 9.46
C ASP A 327 -12.34 -3.99 9.54
N THR A 328 -12.74 -4.92 10.42
CA THR A 328 -12.04 -6.20 10.57
C THR A 328 -12.18 -7.12 9.35
N VAL A 329 -13.28 -7.03 8.60
CA VAL A 329 -13.46 -7.79 7.35
C VAL A 329 -12.74 -7.09 6.19
N ALA A 330 -12.80 -5.76 6.14
CA ALA A 330 -12.05 -4.93 5.19
C ALA A 330 -10.54 -5.16 5.31
N ALA A 331 -9.99 -5.08 6.52
CA ALA A 331 -8.57 -5.29 6.80
C ALA A 331 -8.12 -6.71 6.40
N ARG A 332 -8.90 -7.75 6.70
CA ARG A 332 -8.59 -9.12 6.28
C ARG A 332 -8.62 -9.28 4.74
N LEU A 333 -9.48 -8.57 4.01
CA LEU A 333 -9.45 -8.55 2.55
C LEU A 333 -8.20 -7.86 2.00
N ILE A 334 -7.84 -6.69 2.53
CA ILE A 334 -6.64 -5.92 2.13
C ILE A 334 -5.37 -6.75 2.38
N SER A 335 -5.21 -7.27 3.60
CA SER A 335 -4.11 -8.15 3.99
C SER A 335 -4.02 -9.40 3.10
N LYS A 336 -5.16 -10.04 2.80
CA LYS A 336 -5.19 -11.22 1.94
C LYS A 336 -4.90 -10.93 0.46
N ALA A 337 -5.11 -9.70 -0.01
CA ALA A 337 -4.72 -9.22 -1.34
C ALA A 337 -3.28 -8.66 -1.40
N GLY A 338 -2.64 -8.46 -0.25
CA GLY A 338 -1.28 -7.91 -0.11
C GLY A 338 -1.18 -6.39 -0.27
N SER A 339 -2.19 -5.72 -0.80
CA SER A 339 -2.35 -4.26 -0.79
C SER A 339 -3.79 -3.85 -1.17
N LEU A 340 -4.20 -2.64 -0.79
CA LEU A 340 -5.44 -2.00 -1.21
C LEU A 340 -5.46 -1.83 -2.74
N THR A 341 -4.33 -1.44 -3.32
CA THR A 341 -4.17 -1.28 -4.78
C THR A 341 -4.31 -2.60 -5.54
N ASN A 342 -3.87 -3.72 -4.97
CA ASN A 342 -4.08 -5.05 -5.54
C ASN A 342 -5.54 -5.51 -5.38
N LEU A 343 -6.18 -5.21 -4.25
CA LEU A 343 -7.62 -5.48 -4.05
C LEU A 343 -8.49 -4.67 -5.03
N ALA A 344 -8.13 -3.42 -5.32
CA ALA A 344 -8.79 -2.58 -6.32
C ALA A 344 -8.61 -3.11 -7.76
N LYS A 345 -7.40 -3.58 -8.10
CA LYS A 345 -7.10 -4.23 -9.40
C LYS A 345 -7.80 -5.59 -9.56
N ALA A 346 -8.08 -6.30 -8.47
CA ALA A 346 -8.73 -7.61 -8.51
C ALA A 346 -10.17 -7.51 -9.11
N PRO A 347 -10.61 -8.53 -9.89
CA PRO A 347 -11.99 -8.60 -10.33
C PRO A 347 -12.89 -9.07 -9.18
N ALA A 348 -14.15 -8.61 -9.17
CA ALA A 348 -15.12 -8.95 -8.14
C ALA A 348 -15.35 -10.47 -7.94
N SER A 349 -15.13 -11.29 -8.98
CA SER A 349 -15.15 -12.76 -8.90
C SER A 349 -14.02 -13.35 -8.03
N THR A 350 -12.83 -12.73 -8.02
CA THR A 350 -11.74 -13.08 -7.12
C THR A 350 -12.02 -12.58 -5.71
N VAL A 351 -12.50 -11.34 -5.58
CA VAL A 351 -12.93 -10.74 -4.29
C VAL A 351 -14.00 -11.61 -3.61
N GLN A 352 -14.94 -12.18 -4.37
CA GLN A 352 -15.98 -13.10 -3.86
C GLN A 352 -15.40 -14.34 -3.15
N ILE A 353 -14.24 -14.86 -3.58
CA ILE A 353 -13.66 -16.13 -3.12
C ILE A 353 -12.33 -15.96 -2.37
N LEU A 354 -11.93 -14.73 -2.08
CA LEU A 354 -10.68 -14.38 -1.39
C LEU A 354 -10.63 -15.01 0.01
N GLY A 355 -9.57 -15.73 0.33
CA GLY A 355 -9.42 -16.56 1.55
C GLY A 355 -9.90 -18.02 1.40
N ALA A 356 -10.66 -18.36 0.36
CA ALA A 356 -11.13 -19.74 0.10
C ALA A 356 -10.23 -20.50 -0.90
N GLU A 357 -9.01 -20.03 -1.19
CA GLU A 357 -8.20 -20.57 -2.30
C GLU A 357 -7.87 -22.06 -2.12
N LYS A 358 -7.57 -22.50 -0.90
CA LYS A 358 -7.30 -23.92 -0.58
C LYS A 358 -8.50 -24.81 -0.96
N ALA A 359 -9.72 -24.34 -0.71
CA ALA A 359 -10.94 -25.06 -1.09
C ALA A 359 -11.22 -24.99 -2.60
N LEU A 360 -10.98 -23.83 -3.22
CA LEU A 360 -11.10 -23.61 -4.67
C LEU A 360 -10.15 -24.53 -5.46
N PHE A 361 -8.86 -24.53 -5.15
CA PHE A 361 -7.87 -25.36 -5.83
C PHE A 361 -8.11 -26.85 -5.59
N ARG A 362 -8.59 -27.26 -4.40
CA ARG A 362 -9.02 -28.64 -4.16
C ARG A 362 -10.20 -29.02 -5.06
N ALA A 363 -11.25 -28.19 -5.12
CA ALA A 363 -12.41 -28.42 -5.98
C ALA A 363 -12.04 -28.46 -7.47
N LEU A 364 -11.14 -27.59 -7.94
CA LEU A 364 -10.65 -27.61 -9.32
C LEU A 364 -9.86 -28.88 -9.64
N LYS A 365 -9.02 -29.38 -8.71
CA LYS A 365 -8.30 -30.65 -8.86
C LYS A 365 -9.24 -31.86 -8.89
N THR A 366 -10.25 -31.91 -8.02
CA THR A 366 -11.20 -33.04 -7.93
C THR A 366 -12.40 -32.91 -8.88
N LYS A 367 -12.52 -31.82 -9.63
CA LYS A 367 -13.72 -31.41 -10.40
C LYS A 367 -15.00 -31.33 -9.54
N GLY A 368 -14.85 -31.05 -8.24
CA GLY A 368 -15.95 -30.86 -7.30
C GLY A 368 -16.55 -29.46 -7.34
N ASN A 369 -17.58 -29.24 -6.52
CA ASN A 369 -18.23 -27.94 -6.37
C ASN A 369 -17.26 -26.88 -5.81
N THR A 370 -17.16 -25.73 -6.49
CA THR A 370 -16.33 -24.60 -6.06
C THR A 370 -16.97 -23.80 -4.91
N PRO A 371 -16.18 -23.16 -4.03
CA PRO A 371 -16.70 -22.30 -2.98
C PRO A 371 -17.42 -21.07 -3.55
N LYS A 372 -18.50 -20.64 -2.89
CA LYS A 372 -19.36 -19.50 -3.30
C LYS A 372 -19.07 -18.21 -2.52
N TYR A 373 -18.14 -18.26 -1.58
CA TYR A 373 -17.73 -17.17 -0.70
C TYR A 373 -16.36 -17.48 -0.09
N GLY A 374 -15.59 -16.44 0.21
CA GLY A 374 -14.40 -16.49 1.07
C GLY A 374 -14.60 -15.65 2.33
N LEU A 375 -13.63 -14.81 2.70
CA LEU A 375 -13.65 -13.94 3.88
C LEU A 375 -14.92 -13.07 4.02
N ILE A 376 -15.52 -12.68 2.90
CA ILE A 376 -16.77 -11.91 2.86
C ILE A 376 -17.94 -12.65 3.53
N TYR A 377 -17.86 -13.99 3.71
CA TYR A 377 -18.83 -14.77 4.47
C TYR A 377 -19.05 -14.28 5.90
N HIS A 378 -18.03 -13.66 6.52
CA HIS A 378 -18.11 -13.08 7.87
C HIS A 378 -18.87 -11.75 7.93
N SER A 379 -19.30 -11.20 6.79
CA SER A 379 -20.15 -10.00 6.76
C SER A 379 -21.58 -10.30 7.22
N THR A 380 -22.19 -9.36 7.95
CA THR A 380 -23.53 -9.51 8.53
C THR A 380 -24.63 -9.73 7.49
N PHE A 381 -24.45 -9.26 6.25
CA PHE A 381 -25.38 -9.47 5.13
C PHE A 381 -25.43 -10.94 4.69
N ILE A 382 -24.30 -11.64 4.67
CA ILE A 382 -24.23 -13.08 4.34
C ILE A 382 -24.60 -13.94 5.55
N GLY A 383 -24.43 -13.42 6.77
CA GLY A 383 -25.02 -13.98 7.99
C GLY A 383 -26.55 -14.06 7.89
N ARG A 384 -27.21 -12.90 7.76
CA ARG A 384 -28.67 -12.72 7.68
C ARG A 384 -29.34 -13.46 6.52
N ALA A 385 -28.67 -13.53 5.36
CA ALA A 385 -29.26 -14.08 4.13
C ALA A 385 -29.70 -15.57 4.22
N ALA A 386 -30.90 -15.89 3.75
CA ALA A 386 -31.36 -17.28 3.62
C ALA A 386 -30.40 -18.15 2.76
N ALA A 387 -30.19 -19.42 3.16
CA ALA A 387 -29.15 -20.30 2.61
C ALA A 387 -29.15 -20.43 1.07
N LYS A 388 -30.34 -20.48 0.44
CA LYS A 388 -30.49 -20.52 -1.03
C LYS A 388 -29.97 -19.24 -1.71
N ASN A 389 -30.04 -18.10 -1.04
CA ASN A 389 -29.68 -16.77 -1.55
C ASN A 389 -28.27 -16.31 -1.14
N LYS A 390 -27.63 -16.89 -0.11
CA LYS A 390 -26.25 -16.53 0.34
C LYS A 390 -25.25 -16.42 -0.83
N GLY A 391 -25.27 -17.37 -1.78
CA GLY A 391 -24.37 -17.35 -2.95
C GLY A 391 -24.68 -16.26 -4.00
N ARG A 392 -25.92 -15.73 -4.03
CA ARG A 392 -26.32 -14.60 -4.90
C ARG A 392 -25.92 -13.27 -4.26
N ILE A 393 -26.16 -13.13 -2.95
CA ILE A 393 -25.82 -11.94 -2.16
C ILE A 393 -24.29 -11.80 -2.04
N SER A 394 -23.57 -12.90 -1.83
CA SER A 394 -22.09 -12.96 -1.89
C SER A 394 -21.51 -12.30 -3.14
N ARG A 395 -22.05 -12.62 -4.33
CA ARG A 395 -21.63 -11.99 -5.60
C ARG A 395 -22.00 -10.51 -5.68
N TYR A 396 -23.20 -10.14 -5.23
CA TYR A 396 -23.64 -8.74 -5.26
C TYR A 396 -22.78 -7.87 -4.33
N LEU A 397 -22.50 -8.35 -3.12
CA LEU A 397 -21.63 -7.69 -2.16
C LEU A 397 -20.18 -7.62 -2.68
N ALA A 398 -19.62 -8.69 -3.25
CA ALA A 398 -18.28 -8.65 -3.84
C ALA A 398 -18.15 -7.63 -4.99
N ASN A 399 -19.19 -7.45 -5.80
CA ASN A 399 -19.24 -6.38 -6.81
C ASN A 399 -19.22 -4.98 -6.14
N LYS A 400 -19.98 -4.78 -5.06
CA LYS A 400 -20.03 -3.51 -4.31
C LYS A 400 -18.70 -3.22 -3.59
N CYS A 401 -18.08 -4.22 -2.96
CA CYS A 401 -16.74 -4.11 -2.37
C CYS A 401 -15.69 -3.74 -3.43
N SER A 402 -15.72 -4.36 -4.61
CA SER A 402 -14.78 -4.05 -5.70
C SER A 402 -14.93 -2.61 -6.23
N ILE A 403 -16.14 -2.04 -6.19
CA ILE A 403 -16.39 -0.61 -6.49
C ILE A 403 -15.86 0.27 -5.36
N ALA A 404 -16.25 0.01 -4.10
CA ALA A 404 -15.81 0.78 -2.92
C ALA A 404 -14.28 0.83 -2.82
N THR A 405 -13.60 -0.32 -2.95
CA THR A 405 -12.13 -0.42 -2.90
C THR A 405 -11.46 0.43 -4.00
N ARG A 406 -12.08 0.58 -5.18
CA ARG A 406 -11.52 1.41 -6.26
C ARG A 406 -11.67 2.90 -5.96
N ILE A 407 -12.78 3.31 -5.37
CA ILE A 407 -12.97 4.68 -4.88
C ILE A 407 -11.95 4.97 -3.77
N ASP A 408 -11.85 4.10 -2.77
CA ASP A 408 -10.88 4.20 -1.66
C ASP A 408 -9.40 4.16 -2.11
N SER A 409 -9.10 3.51 -3.24
CA SER A 409 -7.73 3.36 -3.75
C SER A 409 -7.31 4.40 -4.81
N PHE A 410 -8.25 5.12 -5.42
CA PHE A 410 -7.97 6.03 -6.56
C PHE A 410 -8.63 7.42 -6.46
N SER A 411 -9.52 7.67 -5.50
CA SER A 411 -9.82 9.05 -5.07
C SER A 411 -8.64 9.59 -4.27
N ASP A 412 -8.28 10.87 -4.41
CA ASP A 412 -7.26 11.51 -3.57
C ASP A 412 -7.76 11.70 -2.14
N GLU A 413 -9.02 12.11 -1.99
CA GLU A 413 -9.75 12.23 -0.73
C GLU A 413 -10.94 11.24 -0.72
N PRO A 414 -10.86 10.13 0.05
CA PRO A 414 -11.93 9.14 0.08
C PRO A 414 -13.05 9.55 1.06
N THR A 415 -14.14 10.13 0.54
CA THR A 415 -15.34 10.44 1.35
C THR A 415 -16.12 9.16 1.70
N LYS A 416 -16.65 9.03 2.92
CA LYS A 416 -17.42 7.87 3.43
C LYS A 416 -18.78 7.61 2.74
N ILE A 417 -19.35 8.64 2.10
CA ILE A 417 -20.74 8.68 1.59
C ILE A 417 -21.03 7.56 0.58
N TYR A 418 -20.07 7.23 -0.31
CA TYR A 418 -20.26 6.14 -1.26
C TYR A 418 -20.46 4.78 -0.55
N GLY A 419 -19.71 4.50 0.52
CA GLY A 419 -19.80 3.25 1.28
C GLY A 419 -21.16 3.08 1.95
N GLU A 420 -21.70 4.16 2.52
CA GLU A 420 -23.02 4.17 3.15
C GLU A 420 -24.14 3.94 2.12
N LYS A 421 -24.09 4.60 0.96
CA LYS A 421 -25.06 4.36 -0.13
C LYS A 421 -24.90 3.00 -0.81
N LEU A 422 -23.68 2.50 -0.96
CA LEU A 422 -23.45 1.12 -1.43
C LEU A 422 -23.96 0.09 -0.41
N ARG A 423 -23.95 0.41 0.90
CA ARG A 423 -24.52 -0.41 1.98
C ARG A 423 -26.04 -0.40 1.94
N GLU A 424 -26.68 0.76 1.81
CA GLU A 424 -28.14 0.89 1.61
C GLU A 424 -28.62 -0.03 0.48
N GLN A 425 -27.93 -0.01 -0.67
CA GLN A 425 -28.25 -0.86 -1.82
C GLN A 425 -28.07 -2.37 -1.56
N VAL A 426 -27.15 -2.78 -0.67
CA VAL A 426 -27.03 -4.19 -0.24
C VAL A 426 -28.19 -4.58 0.68
N GLU A 427 -28.69 -3.67 1.52
CA GLU A 427 -29.86 -3.92 2.38
C GLU A 427 -31.18 -3.89 1.61
N GLU A 428 -31.38 -2.96 0.65
CA GLU A 428 -32.48 -3.05 -0.33
C GLU A 428 -32.42 -4.37 -1.09
N ARG A 429 -31.21 -4.83 -1.47
CA ARG A 429 -31.05 -6.11 -2.18
C ARG A 429 -31.29 -7.34 -1.30
N LEU A 430 -31.08 -7.25 0.02
CA LEU A 430 -31.47 -8.28 0.98
C LEU A 430 -33.00 -8.32 1.12
N LYS A 431 -33.63 -7.17 1.37
CA LYS A 431 -35.09 -7.00 1.46
C LYS A 431 -35.82 -7.49 0.20
N PHE A 432 -35.26 -7.26 -1.00
CA PHE A 432 -35.79 -7.81 -2.26
C PHE A 432 -35.90 -9.35 -2.25
N TYR A 433 -34.96 -10.06 -1.62
CA TYR A 433 -34.98 -11.52 -1.55
C TYR A 433 -35.92 -12.08 -0.46
N GLU A 434 -36.51 -11.22 0.37
CA GLU A 434 -37.45 -11.55 1.44
C GLU A 434 -38.88 -11.10 1.08
N THR A 435 -39.03 -9.90 0.50
CA THR A 435 -40.32 -9.23 0.24
C THR A 435 -40.67 -9.07 -1.24
N GLY A 436 -39.71 -9.26 -2.14
CA GLY A 436 -39.87 -9.00 -3.58
C GLY A 436 -39.78 -7.52 -4.01
N ALA A 437 -39.72 -6.56 -3.07
CA ALA A 437 -39.65 -5.14 -3.36
C ALA A 437 -38.38 -4.78 -4.17
N ALA A 438 -38.54 -4.17 -5.35
CA ALA A 438 -37.44 -3.92 -6.27
C ALA A 438 -36.46 -2.87 -5.72
N PRO A 439 -35.13 -3.14 -5.70
CA PRO A 439 -34.13 -2.19 -5.24
C PRO A 439 -33.89 -1.09 -6.28
N ARG A 440 -33.39 0.07 -5.84
CA ARG A 440 -32.98 1.18 -6.72
C ARG A 440 -31.89 0.77 -7.71
N LYS A 441 -31.78 1.49 -8.82
CA LYS A 441 -30.66 1.27 -9.76
C LYS A 441 -29.38 1.88 -9.20
N ASN A 442 -28.25 1.43 -9.72
CA ASN A 442 -26.95 1.99 -9.36
C ASN A 442 -26.77 3.45 -9.85
N LEU A 443 -27.38 3.83 -10.98
CA LEU A 443 -27.24 5.17 -11.57
C LEU A 443 -27.92 6.22 -10.69
N ASP A 444 -29.22 6.02 -10.46
CA ASP A 444 -30.09 6.85 -9.62
C ASP A 444 -29.41 7.22 -8.28
N VAL A 445 -28.78 6.25 -7.61
CA VAL A 445 -28.07 6.47 -6.32
C VAL A 445 -26.68 7.10 -6.48
N MET A 446 -25.99 6.93 -7.61
CA MET A 446 -24.74 7.68 -7.87
C MET A 446 -25.02 9.15 -8.20
N GLU A 447 -26.17 9.46 -8.80
CA GLU A 447 -26.66 10.83 -8.97
C GLU A 447 -27.06 11.46 -7.61
N GLU A 448 -27.71 10.71 -6.71
CA GLU A 448 -27.94 11.13 -5.31
C GLU A 448 -26.60 11.47 -4.59
N ILE A 449 -25.51 10.74 -4.87
CA ILE A 449 -24.20 10.97 -4.26
C ILE A 449 -23.47 12.18 -4.90
N ARG A 450 -23.52 12.37 -6.22
CA ARG A 450 -22.92 13.54 -6.88
C ARG A 450 -23.50 14.83 -6.30
N LYS A 451 -24.82 14.87 -6.13
CA LYS A 451 -25.57 16.00 -5.54
C LYS A 451 -25.24 16.21 -4.06
N SER A 452 -25.15 15.15 -3.26
CA SER A 452 -24.80 15.28 -1.83
C SER A 452 -23.31 15.61 -1.58
N LEU A 453 -22.45 15.48 -2.60
CA LEU A 453 -21.07 15.95 -2.61
C LEU A 453 -20.90 17.36 -3.24
N GLY A 454 -21.98 18.01 -3.69
CA GLY A 454 -21.95 19.38 -4.21
C GLY A 454 -21.16 19.58 -5.51
N LYS A 455 -20.86 18.51 -6.26
CA LYS A 455 -20.01 18.57 -7.46
C LYS A 455 -20.78 18.93 -8.74
N ASP A 456 -21.55 20.01 -8.73
CA ASP A 456 -22.44 20.37 -9.85
C ASP A 456 -22.16 21.76 -10.50
N ASP A 457 -21.09 22.48 -10.13
CA ASP A 457 -20.75 23.83 -10.68
C ASP A 457 -19.49 23.91 -11.59
N ASP A 458 -18.71 22.83 -11.77
CA ASP A 458 -17.40 22.84 -12.50
C ASP A 458 -17.36 21.91 -13.75
N ASP A 459 -18.51 21.47 -14.26
CA ASP A 459 -18.62 20.44 -15.34
C ASP A 459 -19.43 20.91 -16.57
N GLU A 460 -19.76 22.21 -16.70
CA GLU A 460 -20.49 22.78 -17.87
C GLU A 460 -19.61 23.00 -19.12
N GLU A 461 -18.79 22.02 -19.52
CA GLU A 461 -18.18 22.03 -20.86
C GLU A 461 -17.95 20.63 -21.44
N MET A 462 -19.05 19.97 -21.88
CA MET A 462 -19.03 18.83 -22.83
C MET A 462 -20.44 18.56 -23.39
N GLU A 463 -20.90 19.42 -24.32
CA GLU A 463 -22.17 19.24 -25.00
C GLU A 463 -22.18 18.05 -26.01
N ASP A 464 -23.37 17.44 -26.12
CA ASP A 464 -23.90 16.65 -27.24
C ASP A 464 -23.03 15.69 -28.05
N VAL A 465 -23.19 14.40 -27.70
CA VAL A 465 -23.53 13.37 -28.70
C VAL A 465 -24.79 12.61 -28.27
N LYS A 466 -25.97 13.21 -28.48
CA LYS A 466 -27.26 12.50 -28.37
C LYS A 466 -27.41 11.51 -29.55
N THR A 467 -27.43 10.20 -29.29
CA THR A 467 -27.92 9.19 -30.25
C THR A 467 -29.25 8.59 -29.78
N PRO A 468 -30.26 8.44 -30.66
CA PRO A 468 -31.65 8.28 -30.23
C PRO A 468 -32.00 6.87 -29.76
N LYS A 469 -32.89 6.80 -28.74
CA LYS A 469 -33.56 5.57 -28.31
C LYS A 469 -34.57 5.13 -29.37
N SER A 470 -34.68 3.82 -29.63
CA SER A 470 -35.88 3.21 -30.21
C SER A 470 -36.40 2.10 -29.29
N SER A 471 -37.73 2.05 -29.11
CA SER A 471 -38.40 1.19 -28.12
C SER A 471 -39.15 0.04 -28.77
N LYS A 472 -39.20 -1.11 -28.07
CA LYS A 472 -39.84 -2.37 -28.52
C LYS A 472 -41.36 -2.23 -28.78
N LYS A 473 -41.86 -2.96 -29.78
CA LYS A 473 -43.05 -3.85 -29.62
C LYS A 473 -43.10 -4.97 -30.68
N ASP A 474 -44.03 -5.91 -30.49
CA ASP A 474 -44.03 -7.27 -31.07
C ASP A 474 -45.02 -7.50 -32.24
N LYS A 475 -44.62 -8.37 -33.19
CA LYS A 475 -45.40 -9.38 -33.95
C LYS A 475 -46.73 -8.99 -34.67
N LYS A 476 -46.76 -9.19 -36.01
CA LYS A 476 -47.58 -10.25 -36.68
C LYS A 476 -47.35 -10.46 -38.20
N LYS A 477 -47.19 -11.74 -38.58
CA LYS A 477 -47.56 -12.49 -39.82
C LYS A 477 -47.89 -11.78 -41.19
N ARG A 478 -47.18 -12.29 -42.23
CA ARG A 478 -47.63 -12.88 -43.54
C ARG A 478 -47.80 -12.03 -44.82
N LYS A 479 -47.33 -12.65 -45.94
CA LYS A 479 -47.56 -12.41 -47.39
C LYS A 479 -46.85 -11.16 -47.99
N HIS A 480 -46.20 -11.17 -49.18
CA HIS A 480 -46.51 -11.69 -50.55
C HIS A 480 -47.48 -10.70 -51.24
N ASP A 481 -47.21 -10.11 -52.42
CA ASP A 481 -46.30 -10.52 -53.52
C ASP A 481 -45.70 -9.32 -54.32
N SER A 482 -44.90 -9.60 -55.38
CA SER A 482 -44.71 -8.88 -56.70
C SER A 482 -44.67 -7.34 -56.84
N ASP A 483 -44.06 -6.71 -57.87
CA ASP A 483 -43.16 -7.11 -58.98
C ASP A 483 -42.43 -5.87 -59.59
N GLU A 484 -41.47 -6.10 -60.51
CA GLU A 484 -41.05 -5.26 -61.68
C GLU A 484 -40.54 -3.79 -61.49
N ASP A 485 -39.57 -3.26 -62.27
CA ASP A 485 -38.56 -3.82 -63.19
C ASP A 485 -37.38 -2.81 -63.39
N ASP A 486 -36.45 -3.13 -64.31
CA ASP A 486 -35.50 -2.29 -65.07
C ASP A 486 -34.00 -2.20 -64.63
N LYS A 487 -33.29 -3.31 -64.93
CA LYS A 487 -32.12 -3.41 -65.86
C LYS A 487 -30.78 -2.69 -65.52
N VAL A 488 -29.69 -3.45 -65.26
CA VAL A 488 -28.59 -3.90 -66.21
C VAL A 488 -27.41 -2.90 -66.22
N GLU A 489 -26.12 -3.24 -66.04
CA GLU A 489 -25.36 -4.52 -65.85
C GLU A 489 -24.04 -4.18 -65.08
N GLU A 490 -23.10 -5.04 -64.64
CA GLU A 490 -22.85 -6.52 -64.67
C GLU A 490 -22.17 -6.91 -63.33
N THR A 491 -21.43 -8.00 -63.32
CA THR A 491 -20.75 -8.69 -62.21
C THR A 491 -19.33 -9.10 -62.70
N PRO A 492 -18.58 -10.11 -62.19
CA PRO A 492 -18.62 -10.88 -60.93
C PRO A 492 -17.40 -10.54 -60.02
N ALA A 493 -17.16 -11.11 -58.82
CA ALA A 493 -17.45 -12.46 -58.33
C ALA A 493 -17.60 -12.58 -56.79
N LYS A 494 -17.91 -13.81 -56.32
CA LYS A 494 -18.54 -14.07 -55.01
C LYS A 494 -17.64 -14.74 -53.95
N SER A 495 -17.88 -14.36 -52.69
CA SER A 495 -17.94 -15.21 -51.48
C SER A 495 -16.75 -16.08 -51.02
N SER A 496 -16.33 -15.93 -49.75
CA SER A 496 -15.38 -16.86 -49.09
C SER A 496 -15.52 -17.03 -47.55
N LYS A 497 -16.69 -16.75 -46.95
CA LYS A 497 -16.89 -16.77 -45.47
C LYS A 497 -17.87 -17.84 -44.91
N LYS A 498 -17.94 -19.05 -45.50
CA LYS A 498 -18.75 -20.16 -44.93
C LYS A 498 -18.11 -21.57 -44.98
N ALA A 499 -16.77 -21.68 -44.98
CA ALA A 499 -16.06 -22.97 -45.09
C ALA A 499 -15.04 -23.29 -43.96
N LYS A 500 -14.95 -22.47 -42.90
CA LYS A 500 -13.83 -22.53 -41.92
C LYS A 500 -14.16 -23.19 -40.57
N LYS A 501 -15.35 -23.80 -40.41
CA LYS A 501 -15.81 -24.39 -39.13
C LYS A 501 -15.73 -25.92 -39.04
N GLU A 502 -15.79 -26.64 -40.17
CA GLU A 502 -15.83 -28.12 -40.18
C GLU A 502 -14.45 -28.77 -40.29
N LYS A 503 -13.50 -28.22 -41.06
CA LYS A 503 -12.11 -28.74 -41.17
C LYS A 503 -11.26 -28.65 -39.87
N LYS A 504 -11.88 -28.39 -38.71
CA LYS A 504 -11.24 -28.33 -37.38
C LYS A 504 -11.68 -29.45 -36.42
N SER A 505 -12.72 -30.24 -36.74
CA SER A 505 -13.13 -31.42 -35.96
C SER A 505 -12.28 -32.65 -36.32
N GLU A 506 -12.18 -33.00 -37.61
CA GLU A 506 -11.44 -34.19 -38.08
C GLU A 506 -9.95 -34.19 -37.72
N LYS A 507 -9.31 -33.01 -37.64
CA LYS A 507 -7.88 -32.91 -37.36
C LYS A 507 -7.52 -33.18 -35.89
N LYS A 508 -8.51 -33.36 -35.00
CA LYS A 508 -8.30 -33.88 -33.63
C LYS A 508 -8.38 -35.40 -33.56
N SER A 509 -9.42 -36.03 -34.13
CA SER A 509 -9.65 -37.47 -34.01
C SER A 509 -8.49 -38.33 -34.55
N LYS A 510 -7.82 -37.90 -35.62
CA LYS A 510 -6.62 -38.57 -36.15
C LYS A 510 -5.36 -38.41 -35.28
N LYS A 511 -5.29 -37.43 -34.35
CA LYS A 511 -4.12 -37.24 -33.48
C LYS A 511 -4.17 -38.12 -32.22
N ASP A 512 -5.36 -38.37 -31.68
CA ASP A 512 -5.51 -39.20 -30.46
C ASP A 512 -5.39 -40.71 -30.75
N LYS A 513 -5.78 -41.20 -31.95
CA LYS A 513 -5.51 -42.60 -32.34
C LYS A 513 -4.02 -42.93 -32.42
N LYS A 514 -3.15 -42.00 -32.86
CA LYS A 514 -1.69 -42.24 -33.01
C LYS A 514 -0.88 -42.09 -31.71
N LYS A 515 -1.53 -41.87 -30.55
CA LYS A 515 -0.90 -41.88 -29.22
C LYS A 515 -1.26 -43.10 -28.35
N LYS A 516 -2.12 -44.01 -28.84
CA LYS A 516 -2.51 -45.24 -28.12
C LYS A 516 -1.79 -46.51 -28.60
N SER A 517 -0.91 -46.40 -29.60
CA SER A 517 -0.15 -47.52 -30.19
C SER A 517 1.36 -47.41 -29.95
N SER A 518 1.79 -46.76 -28.88
CA SER A 518 3.21 -46.58 -28.50
C SER A 518 3.42 -46.67 -26.99
N LYS A 519 2.62 -47.53 -26.34
CA LYS A 519 2.72 -47.98 -24.94
C LYS A 519 2.10 -49.37 -24.79
N LYS A 520 2.64 -50.31 -25.57
CA LYS A 520 2.45 -51.75 -25.40
C LYS A 520 3.51 -52.49 -26.22
N ASP A 521 4.75 -52.30 -25.76
CA ASP A 521 5.90 -53.21 -25.76
C ASP A 521 6.77 -52.73 -24.57
#